data_AF-A0A822FD09-F1
#
_entry.id   AF-A0A822FD09-F1
#
_cell.length_a   1.000
_cell.length_b   1.000
_cell.length_c   1.000
_cell.angle_alpha   90.00
_cell.angle_beta   90.00
_cell.angle_gamma   90.00
#
_symmetry.space_group_name_H-M   'P 1'
#
loop_
_entity.id
_entity.type
_entity.pdbx_description
1 polymer ?
#
loop_
_entity_poly.entity_id
_entity_poly.type
_entity_poly.pdbx_seq_one_letter_code
_entity_poly.pdbx_strand_id
1 'polypeptide(L)' 'STMPNIENEEFLGSSMQLICSIDPGVFRELDDLLRSETRGQGQLELLSLMDVAEGDEALNDLNEEKTDD' A
#
# COMPACT_ATOMS: atom_id res chain seq x y z
N SER A 1 6.94 10.22 0.68
CA SER A 1 6.08 9.57 1.67
C SER A 1 4.66 9.91 1.31
N THR A 2 3.93 8.94 0.76
CA THR A 2 2.49 9.08 0.51
C THR A 2 1.79 8.95 1.86
N MET A 3 0.84 9.84 2.17
CA MET A 3 0.06 9.65 3.39
C MET A 3 -0.82 8.41 3.25
N PRO A 4 -0.92 7.56 4.29
CA PRO A 4 -1.82 6.42 4.25
C PRO A 4 -3.26 6.89 4.01
N ASN A 5 -3.99 6.16 3.16
CA ASN A 5 -5.39 6.45 2.91
C ASN A 5 -6.23 5.76 3.97
N ILE A 6 -6.85 6.54 4.86
CA ILE A 6 -7.66 6.02 5.97
C ILE A 6 -9.03 5.60 5.44
N GLU A 7 -9.37 4.32 5.59
CA GLU A 7 -10.65 3.73 5.18
C GLU A 7 -11.64 3.67 6.35
N ASN A 8 -11.14 3.41 7.56
CA ASN A 8 -11.96 3.36 8.76
C ASN A 8 -11.12 3.70 10.00
N GLU A 9 -11.71 4.46 10.93
CA GLU A 9 -11.14 4.77 12.24
C GLU A 9 -12.23 4.63 13.30
N GLU A 10 -12.03 3.72 14.25
CA GLU A 10 -13.01 3.43 15.31
C GLU A 10 -12.35 3.37 16.69
N PHE A 11 -12.96 4.04 17.68
CA PHE A 11 -12.54 3.98 19.08
C PHE A 11 -13.39 2.97 19.84
N LEU A 12 -12.76 1.88 20.28
CA LEU A 12 -13.38 0.79 21.03
C LEU A 12 -12.92 0.90 22.50
N GLY A 13 -13.58 1.77 23.25
CA GLY A 13 -13.26 2.03 24.66
C GLY A 13 -11.86 2.63 24.83
N SER A 14 -10.91 1.83 25.32
CA SER A 14 -9.51 2.24 25.50
C SER A 14 -8.59 1.83 24.36
N SER A 15 -9.13 1.23 23.29
CA SER A 15 -8.39 0.85 22.09
C SER A 15 -8.88 1.63 20.87
N MET A 16 -8.00 1.76 19.87
CA MET A 16 -8.32 2.35 18.58
C MET A 16 -8.05 1.30 17.49
N GLN A 17 -8.98 1.16 16.55
CA GLN A 17 -8.83 0.37 15.35
C GLN A 17 -8.73 1.31 14.15
N LEU A 18 -7.72 1.10 13.30
CA LEU A 18 -7.49 1.87 12.09
C LEU A 18 -7.36 0.90 10.90
N ILE A 19 -8.17 1.09 9.87
CA ILE A 19 -8.05 0.41 8.59
C ILE A 19 -7.59 1.45 7.58
N CYS A 20 -6.47 1.18 6.91
CA CYS A 20 -5.92 2.09 5.92
C CYS A 20 -5.14 1.31 4.85
N SER A 21 -5.04 1.93 3.68
CA SER A 21 -4.18 1.47 2.59
C SER A 21 -2.79 2.10 2.73
N ILE A 22 -1.75 1.28 2.63
CA ILE A 22 -0.34 1.68 2.69
C ILE A 22 0.44 1.15 1.49
N ASP A 23 1.57 1.77 1.18
CA ASP A 23 2.54 1.19 0.25
C ASP A 23 3.12 -0.11 0.86
N PRO A 24 3.14 -1.25 0.14
CA PRO A 24 3.65 -2.52 0.69
C PRO A 24 5.08 -2.43 1.20
N GLY A 25 5.90 -1.58 0.56
CA GLY A 25 7.30 -1.36 0.91
C GLY A 25 7.52 -0.76 2.30
N VAL A 26 6.51 -0.14 2.92
CA VAL A 26 6.63 0.49 4.25
C VAL A 26 6.11 -0.38 5.40
N PHE A 27 5.61 -1.59 5.13
CA PHE A 27 4.99 -2.46 6.14
C PHE A 27 5.88 -2.69 7.37
N ARG A 28 7.18 -2.97 7.16
CA ARG A 28 8.11 -3.25 8.27
C ARG A 28 8.36 -2.00 9.12
N GLU A 29 8.59 -0.86 8.49
CA GLU A 29 8.81 0.40 9.20
C GLU A 29 7.57 0.77 10.03
N LEU A 30 6.37 0.51 9.50
CA LEU A 30 5.12 0.72 10.21
C LEU A 30 4.96 -0.24 11.41
N ASP A 31 5.28 -1.53 11.26
CA ASP A 31 5.23 -2.50 12.38
C ASP A 31 6.22 -2.12 13.50
N ASP A 32 7.44 -1.73 13.13
CA ASP A 32 8.47 -1.29 14.10
C ASP A 32 8.02 -0.03 14.85
N LEU A 33 7.48 0.96 14.13
CA LEU A 33 6.93 2.19 14.72
C LEU A 33 5.75 1.89 15.65
N LEU A 34 4.80 1.06 15.20
CA LEU A 34 3.65 0.70 16.01
C LEU A 34 4.10 0.03 17.32
N ARG A 35 5.04 -0.92 17.24
CA ARG A 35 5.57 -1.59 18.42
C ARG A 35 6.32 -0.64 19.35
N SER A 36 7.13 0.29 18.83
CA SER A 36 7.87 1.23 19.66
C SER A 36 6.94 2.16 20.43
N GLU A 37 5.96 2.75 19.74
CA GLU A 37 5.05 3.75 20.34
C GLU A 37 4.04 3.11 21.29
N THR A 38 3.66 1.86 21.04
CA THR A 38 2.70 1.12 21.88
C THR A 38 3.37 0.23 22.92
N ARG A 39 4.70 0.30 23.07
CA ARG A 39 5.46 -0.59 23.97
C ARG A 39 5.17 -2.08 23.74
N GLY A 40 4.99 -2.45 22.47
CA GLY A 40 4.69 -3.79 22.01
C GLY A 40 3.24 -4.24 22.16
N GLN A 41 2.31 -3.36 22.56
CA GLN A 41 0.89 -3.72 22.72
C GLN A 41 0.06 -3.57 21.43
N GLY A 42 0.52 -2.77 20.47
CA GLY A 42 -0.11 -2.59 19.17
C GLY A 42 0.06 -3.82 18.28
N GLN A 43 -0.94 -4.08 17.46
CA GLN A 43 -0.97 -5.18 16.50
C GLN A 43 -1.23 -4.62 15.10
N LEU A 44 -0.45 -5.08 14.12
CA LEU A 44 -0.64 -4.79 12.71
C LEU A 44 -1.06 -6.06 12.00
N GLU A 45 -2.20 -6.02 11.30
CA GLU A 45 -2.75 -7.14 10.54
C GLU A 45 -2.92 -6.74 9.07
N LEU A 46 -2.49 -7.62 8.16
CA LEU A 46 -2.63 -7.41 6.73
C LEU A 46 -3.97 -7.99 6.25
N LEU A 47 -4.89 -7.14 5.81
CA LEU A 47 -6.22 -7.57 5.36
C LEU A 47 -6.20 -8.09 3.91
N SER A 48 -5.55 -7.36 3.01
CA SER A 48 -5.43 -7.73 1.61
C SER A 48 -4.22 -7.03 0.96
N LEU A 49 -3.71 -7.62 -0.11
CA LEU A 49 -2.76 -6.99 -1.00
C LEU A 49 -3.51 -6.65 -2.29
N MET A 50 -3.52 -5.39 -2.67
CA MET A 50 -3.90 -4.99 -4.02
C MET A 50 -2.61 -5.02 -4.84
N ASP A 51 -2.49 -5.97 -5.78
CA ASP A 51 -1.40 -5.95 -6.75
C ASP A 51 -1.53 -4.65 -7.57
N VAL A 52 -0.61 -3.72 -7.35
CA VAL A 52 -0.37 -2.65 -8.31
C VAL A 52 0.46 -3.31 -9.41
N ALA A 53 -0.16 -3.66 -10.53
CA ALA A 53 0.57 -4.15 -11.69
C ALA A 53 1.57 -3.08 -12.12
N GLU A 54 2.85 -3.25 -11.76
CA GLU A 54 3.94 -2.51 -12.37
C GLU A 54 4.02 -2.94 -13.85
N GLY A 55 3.58 -2.06 -14.74
CA GLY A 55 3.79 -2.21 -16.17
C GLY A 55 2.60 -2.77 -16.95
N ASP A 56 1.62 -1.91 -17.20
CA ASP A 56 0.98 -1.89 -18.52
C ASP A 56 1.51 -0.67 -19.28
N GLU A 57 2.84 -0.54 -19.35
CA GLU A 57 3.46 0.23 -20.41
C GLU A 57 3.30 -0.61 -21.69
N ALA A 58 2.16 -0.43 -22.37
CA ALA A 58 1.99 -0.91 -23.72
C ALA A 58 3.08 -0.26 -24.60
N LEU A 59 4.24 -0.91 -24.73
CA LEU A 59 5.24 -0.63 -25.75
C LEU A 59 4.65 -0.99 -27.12
N ASN A 60 3.75 -0.14 -27.62
CA ASN A 60 3.19 -0.21 -28.97
C ASN A 60 4.15 0.37 -30.03
N ASP A 61 5.46 0.17 -29.85
CA ASP A 61 6.50 0.71 -30.76
C ASP A 61 7.17 -0.37 -31.63
N LEU A 62 6.48 -1.47 -31.95
CA LEU A 62 6.99 -2.49 -32.88
C LEU A 62 5.89 -3.08 -33.78
N ASN A 63 5.58 -2.37 -34.88
CA ASN A 63 5.23 -2.84 -36.23
C ASN A 63 4.50 -1.70 -37.00
N GLU A 64 4.71 -1.39 -38.27
CA GLU A 64 5.56 -1.93 -39.33
C GLU A 64 5.56 -0.90 -40.47
N GLU A 65 6.73 -0.71 -41.06
CA GLU A 65 6.99 -0.51 -42.48
C GLU A 65 6.18 0.54 -43.29
N LYS A 66 6.90 1.57 -43.71
CA LYS A 66 6.58 2.36 -44.91
C LYS A 66 6.37 1.41 -46.10
N THR A 67 5.21 1.49 -46.73
CA THR A 67 5.11 1.19 -48.16
C THR A 67 4.99 2.50 -48.92
N ASP A 68 6.10 2.88 -49.55
CA ASP A 68 6.22 3.83 -50.66
C ASP A 68 5.81 3.08 -51.95
N ASP A 69 4.64 3.42 -52.53
CA ASP A 69 4.33 3.64 -53.97
C ASP A 69 2.81 3.83 -54.16
#